data_AF-A0A3D8PGP0-F1
#
_entry.id   AF-A0A3D8PGP0-F1
#
_cell.length_a   1.000
_cell.length_b   1.000
_cell.length_c   1.000
_cell.angle_alpha   90.00
_cell.angle_beta   90.00
_cell.angle_gamma   90.00
#
_symmetry.space_group_name_H-M   'P 1'
#
loop_
_entity.id
_entity.type
_entity.pdbx_description
1 polymer ?
#
loop_
_entity_poly.entity_id
_entity_poly.type
_entity_poly.pdbx_seq_one_letter_code
_entity_poly.pdbx_strand_id
1 'polypeptide(L)'
;MLDWDRIDELRGEVGDDEFQLILELFLDEVEGVLMRLSPGDPLRLETDLHFLKGCAWNLGFADFGRRCDQGERMAAQGRAPMVDLDALLASYSASKRALMRQLGSASRPGRQAHLA
;
A
#
# COMPACT_ATOMS: atom_id res chain seq x y z
N MET A 1 -9.82 -3.34 -3.23
CA MET A 1 -10.47 -2.10 -3.69
C MET A 1 -9.74 -0.95 -3.02
N LEU A 2 -9.39 0.10 -3.77
CA LEU A 2 -8.67 1.26 -3.24
C LEU A 2 -9.65 2.24 -2.62
N ASP A 3 -9.31 2.79 -1.45
CA ASP A 3 -10.04 3.91 -0.83
C ASP A 3 -9.51 5.23 -1.40
N TRP A 4 -10.23 5.77 -2.38
CA TRP A 4 -9.81 6.98 -3.11
C TRP A 4 -10.07 8.26 -2.33
N ASP A 5 -11.12 8.27 -1.51
CA ASP A 5 -11.46 9.43 -0.68
C ASP A 5 -10.29 9.75 0.24
N ARG A 6 -9.66 8.72 0.83
CA ARG A 6 -8.48 8.88 1.68
C ARG A 6 -7.26 9.42 0.92
N ILE A 7 -7.06 9.04 -0.33
CA ILE A 7 -5.94 9.50 -1.15
C ILE A 7 -6.12 10.96 -1.54
N ASP A 8 -7.34 11.36 -1.90
CA ASP A 8 -7.64 12.74 -2.29
C ASP A 8 -7.54 13.72 -1.11
N GLU A 9 -7.93 13.29 0.10
CA GLU A 9 -7.68 14.04 1.34
C GLU A 9 -6.19 14.35 1.53
N LEU A 10 -5.35 13.31 1.48
CA LEU A 10 -3.91 13.45 1.68
C LEU A 10 -3.28 14.39 0.63
N ARG A 11 -3.70 14.30 -0.63
CA ARG A 11 -3.25 15.22 -1.69
C ARG A 11 -3.65 16.66 -1.42
N GLY A 12 -4.88 16.88 -0.93
CA GLY A 12 -5.36 18.21 -0.56
C GLY A 12 -4.57 18.88 0.56
N GLU A 13 -4.04 18.09 1.51
CA GLU A 13 -3.29 18.60 2.67
C GLU A 13 -1.85 19.03 2.34
N VAL A 14 -1.15 18.28 1.48
CA VAL A 14 0.28 18.50 1.21
C VAL A 14 0.59 19.11 -0.15
N GLY A 15 -0.36 19.06 -1.10
CA GLY A 15 -0.16 19.47 -2.48
C GLY A 15 0.40 18.35 -3.38
N ASP A 16 0.13 18.43 -4.68
CA ASP A 16 0.36 17.33 -5.62
C ASP A 16 1.84 16.91 -5.77
N ASP A 17 2.75 17.87 -5.86
CA ASP A 17 4.18 17.60 -6.06
C ASP A 17 4.80 16.96 -4.79
N GLU A 18 4.45 17.50 -3.62
CA GLU A 18 4.91 16.99 -2.33
C GLU A 18 4.33 15.60 -2.04
N PHE A 19 3.06 15.38 -2.40
CA PHE A 19 2.41 14.08 -2.26
C PHE A 19 3.12 13.00 -3.07
N GLN A 20 3.53 13.29 -4.32
CA GLN A 20 4.24 12.32 -5.14
C GLN A 20 5.57 11.90 -4.52
N LEU A 21 6.35 12.86 -4.00
CA LEU A 21 7.62 12.57 -3.34
C LEU A 21 7.42 11.74 -2.06
N ILE A 22 6.48 12.15 -1.21
CA ILE A 22 6.17 11.43 0.04
C ILE A 22 5.68 10.01 -0.28
N LEU A 23 4.83 9.85 -1.30
CA LEU A 23 4.31 8.57 -1.72
C LEU A 23 5.42 7.64 -2.23
N GLU A 24 6.38 8.15 -3.00
CA GLU A 24 7.53 7.38 -3.48
C GLU A 24 8.35 6.83 -2.30
N LEU A 25 8.75 7.70 -1.37
CA LEU A 25 9.51 7.31 -0.17
C LEU A 25 8.75 6.29 0.68
N PHE A 26 7.44 6.47 0.82
CA PHE A 26 6.59 5.55 1.56
C PHE A 26 6.49 4.18 0.87
N LEU A 27 6.35 4.13 -0.45
CA LEU A 27 6.29 2.88 -1.20
C LEU A 27 7.62 2.13 -1.13
N ASP A 28 8.75 2.83 -1.17
CA ASP A 28 10.08 2.25 -0.99
C ASP A 28 10.23 1.61 0.40
N GLU A 29 9.74 2.27 1.46
CA GLU A 29 9.74 1.70 2.81
C GLU A 29 8.91 0.42 2.88
N VAL A 30 7.69 0.44 2.32
CA VAL A 30 6.82 -0.73 2.22
C VAL A 30 7.49 -1.87 1.47
N GLU A 31 8.13 -1.61 0.34
CA GLU A 31 8.84 -2.63 -0.45
C GLU A 31 10.06 -3.18 0.31
N GLY A 32 10.77 -2.34 1.06
CA GLY A 32 11.84 -2.78 1.96
C GLY A 32 11.35 -3.73 3.07
N VAL A 33 10.10 -3.61 3.52
CA VAL A 33 9.48 -4.57 4.45
C VAL A 33 9.06 -5.85 3.73
N LEU A 34 8.46 -5.74 2.55
CA LEU A 34 8.04 -6.89 1.75
C LEU A 34 9.22 -7.82 1.41
N MET A 35 10.39 -7.25 1.08
CA MET A 35 11.59 -8.01 0.73
C MET A 35 12.16 -8.86 1.88
N ARG A 36 11.84 -8.54 3.13
CA ARG A 36 12.36 -9.23 4.32
C ARG A 36 11.36 -10.16 4.98
N LEU A 37 10.13 -10.25 4.48
CA LEU A 37 9.11 -11.14 5.04
C LEU A 37 9.60 -12.59 5.01
N SER A 38 9.48 -13.27 6.15
CA SER A 38 9.91 -14.65 6.28
C SER A 38 9.08 -15.38 7.35
N PRO A 39 8.59 -16.60 7.08
CA PRO A 39 7.93 -17.42 8.09
C PRO A 39 8.90 -18.00 9.12
N GLY A 40 10.21 -17.90 8.90
CA GLY A 40 11.25 -18.43 9.80
C GLY A 40 11.42 -17.66 11.12
N ASP A 41 10.85 -16.46 11.21
CA ASP A 41 10.82 -15.64 12.43
C ASP A 41 9.39 -15.13 12.67
N PRO A 42 8.55 -15.90 13.41
CA PRO A 42 7.15 -15.57 13.62
C PRO A 42 6.92 -14.21 14.29
N LEU A 43 7.77 -13.82 15.24
CA LEU A 43 7.63 -12.56 15.96
C LEU A 43 7.91 -11.36 15.05
N ARG A 44 8.98 -11.48 14.24
CA ARG A 44 9.29 -10.47 13.24
C ARG A 44 8.22 -10.42 12.15
N LEU A 45 7.73 -11.57 11.68
CA LEU A 45 6.66 -11.63 10.70
C LEU A 45 5.39 -10.94 11.21
N GLU A 46 4.98 -11.19 12.45
CA GLU A 46 3.83 -10.49 13.06
C GLU A 46 4.03 -8.98 13.04
N THR A 47 5.22 -8.51 13.46
CA THR A 47 5.55 -7.07 13.52
C THR A 47 5.57 -6.42 12.13
N ASP A 48 6.20 -7.08 11.15
CA ASP A 48 6.28 -6.58 9.78
C ASP A 48 4.88 -6.56 9.12
N LEU A 49 4.03 -7.56 9.38
CA LEU A 49 2.64 -7.59 8.89
C LEU A 49 1.77 -6.53 9.57
N HIS A 50 1.97 -6.26 10.86
CA HIS A 50 1.29 -5.16 11.56
C HIS A 50 1.63 -3.80 10.93
N PHE A 51 2.91 -3.56 10.65
CA PHE A 51 3.35 -2.36 9.95
C PHE A 51 2.69 -2.24 8.57
N LEU A 52 2.78 -3.30 7.76
CA LEU A 52 2.22 -3.32 6.40
C LEU A 52 0.70 -3.13 6.37
N LYS A 53 -0.01 -3.67 7.37
CA LYS A 53 -1.43 -3.45 7.58
C LYS A 53 -1.76 -1.97 7.79
N GLY A 54 -1.00 -1.29 8.65
CA GLY A 54 -1.13 0.15 8.87
C GLY A 54 -0.89 0.93 7.57
N CYS A 55 0.17 0.59 6.83
CA CYS A 55 0.46 1.21 5.55
C CYS A 55 -0.65 1.00 4.52
N ALA A 56 -1.19 -0.22 4.47
CA ALA A 56 -2.27 -0.58 3.56
C ALA A 56 -3.52 0.26 3.83
N TRP A 57 -3.92 0.43 5.09
CA TRP A 57 -5.08 1.24 5.42
C TRP A 57 -4.85 2.73 5.15
N ASN A 58 -3.64 3.24 5.42
CA ASN A 58 -3.32 4.64 5.13
C ASN A 58 -3.42 4.99 3.64
N LEU A 59 -3.02 4.07 2.76
CA LEU A 59 -3.12 4.23 1.29
C LEU A 59 -4.42 3.67 0.68
N GLY A 60 -5.34 3.16 1.51
CA GLY A 60 -6.57 2.55 1.02
C GLY A 60 -6.41 1.20 0.32
N PHE A 61 -5.28 0.48 0.46
CA PHE A 61 -5.02 -0.81 -0.17
C PHE A 61 -5.81 -1.95 0.50
N ALA A 62 -7.14 -1.93 0.41
CA ALA A 62 -8.01 -2.74 1.27
C ALA A 62 -7.78 -4.25 1.19
N ASP A 63 -7.45 -4.80 0.02
CA ASP A 63 -7.18 -6.25 -0.10
C ASP A 63 -5.84 -6.64 0.53
N PHE A 64 -4.82 -5.83 0.29
CA PHE A 64 -3.50 -5.99 0.90
C PHE A 64 -3.60 -5.86 2.43
N GLY A 65 -4.36 -4.88 2.93
CA GLY A 65 -4.56 -4.67 4.37
C GLY A 65 -5.25 -5.85 5.05
N ARG A 66 -6.28 -6.44 4.42
CA ARG A 66 -6.92 -7.66 4.95
C ARG A 66 -5.98 -8.85 5.01
N ARG A 67 -5.12 -9.02 4.00
CA ARG A 67 -4.11 -10.09 3.97
C ARG A 67 -3.06 -9.90 5.05
N CYS A 68 -2.62 -8.66 5.28
CA CYS A 68 -1.71 -8.33 6.37
C CYS A 68 -2.35 -8.61 7.75
N ASP A 69 -3.60 -8.20 7.98
CA ASP A 69 -4.34 -8.49 9.23
C ASP A 69 -4.52 -10.00 9.45
N GLN A 70 -4.87 -10.76 8.40
CA GLN A 70 -4.97 -12.22 8.50
C GLN A 70 -3.61 -12.87 8.82
N GLY A 71 -2.55 -12.45 8.13
CA GLY A 71 -1.21 -12.99 8.34
C GLY A 71 -0.65 -12.64 9.73
N GLU A 72 -0.87 -11.42 10.21
CA GLU A 72 -0.50 -10.97 11.55
C GLU A 72 -1.13 -11.86 12.61
N ARG A 73 -2.45 -12.11 12.51
CA ARG A 73 -3.17 -13.02 13.42
C ARG A 73 -2.64 -14.45 13.34
N MET A 74 -2.30 -14.94 12.15
CA MET A 74 -1.71 -16.27 11.98
C MET A 74 -0.34 -16.36 12.66
N ALA A 75 0.53 -15.36 12.47
CA ALA A 75 1.84 -15.30 13.10
C ALA A 75 1.72 -15.28 14.63
N ALA A 76 0.85 -14.43 15.18
CA ALA A 76 0.55 -14.34 16.61
C ALA A 76 0.03 -15.67 17.21
N GLN A 77 -0.62 -16.50 16.40
CA GLN A 77 -1.14 -17.81 16.80
C GLN A 77 -0.14 -18.97 16.59
N GLY A 78 1.12 -18.67 16.25
CA GLY A 78 2.13 -19.69 15.97
C GLY A 78 1.95 -20.40 14.62
N ARG A 79 1.16 -19.81 13.71
CA ARG A 79 0.87 -20.33 12.37
C ARG A 79 1.57 -19.55 11.27
N ALA A 80 2.71 -18.93 11.57
CA ALA A 80 3.53 -18.19 10.60
C ALA A 80 3.80 -18.97 9.29
N PRO A 81 4.06 -20.30 9.29
CA PRO A 81 4.24 -21.07 8.06
C PRO A 81 2.98 -21.18 7.17
N MET A 82 1.80 -20.85 7.68
CA MET A 82 0.54 -20.85 6.94
C MET A 82 0.23 -19.51 6.27
N VAL A 83 1.05 -18.48 6.51
CA VAL A 83 0.87 -17.17 5.89
C VAL A 83 1.25 -17.27 4.41
N ASP A 84 0.29 -16.97 3.54
CA ASP A 84 0.49 -16.95 2.09
C ASP A 84 1.17 -15.64 1.66
N LEU A 85 2.51 -15.65 1.72
CA LEU A 85 3.33 -14.49 1.35
C LEU A 85 3.23 -14.17 -0.15
N ASP A 86 3.07 -15.17 -1.01
CA ASP A 86 2.95 -14.96 -2.46
C ASP A 86 1.66 -14.19 -2.80
N ALA A 87 0.53 -14.58 -2.20
CA ALA A 87 -0.72 -13.88 -2.42
C ALA A 87 -0.74 -12.49 -1.77
N LEU A 88 -0.02 -12.30 -0.67
CA LEU A 88 0.21 -10.99 -0.06
C LEU A 88 1.00 -10.07 -1.01
N LEU A 89 2.11 -10.54 -1.55
CA LEU A 89 2.93 -9.81 -2.53
C LEU A 89 2.11 -9.47 -3.79
N ALA A 90 1.36 -10.43 -4.33
CA ALA A 90 0.51 -10.22 -5.50
C ALA A 90 -0.56 -9.13 -5.27
N SER A 91 -1.16 -9.10 -4.07
CA SER A 91 -2.17 -8.10 -3.71
C SER A 91 -1.58 -6.68 -3.58
N TYR A 92 -0.36 -6.56 -3.04
CA TYR A 92 0.37 -5.30 -3.02
C TYR A 92 0.68 -4.81 -4.44
N SER A 93 1.26 -5.66 -5.29
CA SER A 93 1.57 -5.30 -6.68
C SER A 93 0.32 -4.91 -7.49
N ALA A 94 -0.84 -5.52 -7.21
CA ALA A 94 -2.10 -5.11 -7.81
C ALA A 94 -2.55 -3.72 -7.34
N SER A 95 -2.42 -3.45 -6.03
CA SER A 95 -2.78 -2.16 -5.41
C SER A 95 -1.87 -1.03 -5.90
N LYS A 96 -0.54 -1.22 -5.88
CA LYS A 96 0.44 -0.25 -6.41
C LYS A 96 0.19 0.06 -7.89
N ARG A 97 -0.05 -0.95 -8.72
CA ARG A 97 -0.37 -0.73 -10.15
C ARG A 97 -1.66 0.08 -10.33
N ALA A 98 -2.69 -0.18 -9.53
CA ALA A 98 -3.94 0.59 -9.61
C ALA A 98 -3.73 2.05 -9.18
N LEU A 99 -2.99 2.28 -8.10
CA LEU A 99 -2.60 3.62 -7.64
C LEU A 99 -1.84 4.39 -8.73
N MET A 100 -0.77 3.79 -9.28
CA MET A 100 0.08 4.43 -10.28
C MET A 100 -0.64 4.73 -11.60
N ARG A 101 -1.54 3.84 -12.05
CA ARG A 101 -2.37 4.11 -13.23
C ARG A 101 -3.25 5.34 -13.04
N GLN A 102 -3.84 5.49 -11.85
CA GLN A 102 -4.76 6.59 -11.59
C GLN A 102 -4.02 7.91 -11.43
N LEU A 103 -2.89 7.93 -10.74
CA LEU A 103 -2.03 9.11 -10.64
C LEU A 103 -1.53 9.57 -12.02
N GLY A 104 -1.07 8.63 -12.86
CA GLY A 104 -0.68 8.94 -14.24
C GLY A 104 -1.85 9.42 -15.12
N SER A 105 -3.08 9.04 -14.80
CA SER A 105 -4.29 9.54 -15.49
C SER A 105 -4.74 10.92 -15.00
N ALA A 106 -4.52 11.22 -13.71
CA ALA A 106 -4.84 12.50 -13.09
C ALA A 106 -3.85 13.61 -13.49
N SER A 107 -2.60 13.25 -13.81
CA SER A 107 -1.57 14.18 -14.29
C SER A 107 -1.68 14.57 -15.78
N ARG A 108 -2.82 14.34 -16.47
CA ARG A 108 -3.06 14.93 -17.80
C ARG A 108 -3.71 16.31 -17.66
N PRO A 109 -2.98 17.43 -17.90
CA PRO A 109 -3.61 18.73 -18.06
C PRO A 109 -4.34 18.76 -19.41
N GLY A 110 -5.62 18.40 -19.39
CA GLY A 110 -6.51 18.37 -20.54
C GLY A 110 -7.40 19.61 -20.62
N ARG A 111 -6.79 20.75 -20.97
CA ARG A 111 -7.37 21.76 -21.88
C ARG A 111 -8.69 22.43 -21.43
N GLN A 112 -8.63 23.36 -20.46
CA GLN A 112 -9.58 24.46 -20.49
C GLN A 112 -9.27 25.31 -21.73
N ALA A 113 -10.17 25.22 -22.70
CA ALA A 113 -10.13 25.96 -23.93
C ALA A 113 -10.09 27.47 -23.65
N HIS A 114 -9.00 28.10 -24.07
CA HIS A 114 -9.02 29.50 -24.43
C HIS A 114 -9.93 29.62 -25.65
N LEU A 115 -11.13 30.16 -25.47
CA LEU A 115 -11.97 30.68 -26.54
C LEU A 115 -12.50 32.04 -26.08
N ALA A 116 -11.93 33.06 -26.75
CA ALA A 116 -12.40 34.40 -27.07
C ALA A 116 -13.62 34.95 -26.33
#